data_AF-A0A3B1C672-F1
#
_entry.id   AF-A0A3B1C672-F1
#
_cell.length_a   1.000
_cell.length_b   1.000
_cell.length_c   1.000
_cell.angle_alpha   90.00
_cell.angle_beta   90.00
_cell.angle_gamma   90.00
#
_symmetry.space_group_name_H-M   'P 1'
#
loop_
_entity.id
_entity.type
_entity.pdbx_description
1 polymer ?
#
loop_
_entity_poly.entity_id
_entity_poly.type
_entity_poly.pdbx_seq_one_letter_code
_entity_poly.pdbx_strand_id
1 'polypeptide(L)' 'MPSIEIHAETSKQRTDKPYLEVHEWMDDPEHKVERHDITRVLEFSRMFKEKYGEE' A
#
# COMPACT_ATOMS: atom_id res chain seq x y z
N MET A 1 1.11 -11.28 9.59
CA MET A 1 1.73 -10.46 8.54
C MET A 1 3.22 -10.33 8.89
N PRO A 2 4.15 -10.33 7.91
CA PRO A 2 5.53 -9.92 8.14
C PRO A 2 5.57 -8.49 8.71
N SER A 3 6.66 -8.08 9.34
CA SER A 3 6.82 -6.67 9.73
C SER A 3 6.77 -5.77 8.50
N ILE A 4 6.35 -4.52 8.71
CA ILE A 4 6.29 -3.47 7.68
C ILE A 4 7.63 -3.38 6.94
N GLU A 5 8.74 -3.45 7.67
CA GLU A 5 10.10 -3.42 7.13
C GLU A 5 10.35 -4.53 6.11
N ILE A 6 9.94 -5.76 6.41
CA ILE A 6 10.10 -6.92 5.50
C ILE A 6 9.22 -6.74 4.26
N HIS A 7 8.00 -6.24 4.43
CA HIS A 7 7.07 -6.05 3.32
C HIS A 7 7.52 -4.92 2.38
N ALA A 8 7.94 -3.79 2.94
CA ALA A 8 8.46 -2.64 2.19
C ALA A 8 9.75 -3.02 1.44
N GLU A 9 10.68 -3.72 2.08
CA GLU A 9 11.92 -4.17 1.43
C GLU A 9 11.64 -5.17 0.29
N THR A 10 10.74 -6.14 0.52
CA THR A 10 10.34 -7.10 -0.52
C THR A 10 9.64 -6.41 -1.68
N SER A 11 8.78 -5.42 -1.41
CA SER A 11 8.08 -4.67 -2.43
C SER A 11 9.04 -3.81 -3.26
N LYS A 12 9.98 -3.12 -2.60
CA LYS A 12 11.07 -2.38 -3.24
C LYS A 12 11.89 -3.25 -4.17
N GLN A 13 12.27 -4.45 -3.74
CA GLN A 13 13.04 -5.38 -4.58
C GLN A 13 12.29 -5.83 -5.84
N ARG A 14 10.94 -5.86 -5.81
CA ARG A 14 10.10 -6.31 -6.92
C ARG A 14 9.69 -5.20 -7.88
N THR A 15 9.53 -3.99 -7.37
CA THR A 15 8.87 -2.88 -8.08
C THR A 15 9.75 -1.65 -8.23
N ASP A 16 10.95 -1.68 -7.63
CA ASP A 16 11.86 -0.54 -7.44
C ASP A 16 11.25 0.64 -6.66
N LYS A 17 10.06 0.43 -6.06
CA LYS A 17 9.30 1.42 -5.32
C LYS A 17 9.16 0.97 -3.86
N PRO A 18 9.55 1.79 -2.88
CA PRO A 18 9.56 1.37 -1.48
C PRO A 18 8.16 1.22 -0.89
N TYR A 19 7.16 1.96 -1.40
CA TYR A 19 5.77 1.97 -0.92
C TYR A 19 5.62 2.06 0.62
N LEU A 20 6.59 2.64 1.34
CA LEU A 20 6.63 2.57 2.81
C LEU A 20 5.37 3.17 3.45
N GLU A 21 4.97 4.36 2.99
CA GLU A 21 3.76 5.06 3.48
C GLU A 21 2.48 4.26 3.25
N VAL A 22 2.42 3.46 2.18
CA VAL A 22 1.29 2.58 1.92
C VAL A 22 1.29 1.44 2.94
N HIS A 23 2.45 0.84 3.18
CA HIS A 23 2.55 -0.27 4.13
C HIS A 23 2.21 0.19 5.56
N GLU A 24 2.63 1.39 5.93
CA GLU A 24 2.25 2.02 7.20
C GLU A 24 0.74 2.31 7.26
N TRP A 25 0.16 2.90 6.20
CA TRP A 25 -1.29 3.13 6.11
C TRP A 25 -2.11 1.83 6.15
N MET A 26 -1.61 0.75 5.54
CA MET A 26 -2.28 -0.55 5.53
C MET A 26 -2.27 -1.24 6.90
N ASP A 27 -1.29 -0.95 7.75
CA ASP A 27 -1.14 -1.52 9.10
C ASP A 27 -1.78 -0.64 10.19
N ASP A 28 -2.14 0.60 9.84
CA ASP A 28 -2.86 1.54 10.70
C ASP A 28 -4.24 0.97 11.11
N PRO A 29 -4.50 0.80 12.42
CA PRO A 29 -5.72 0.17 12.90
C PRO A 29 -6.98 1.02 12.68
N GLU A 30 -6.87 2.35 12.54
CA GLU A 30 -8.01 3.24 12.30
C GLU A 30 -8.52 3.09 10.86
N HIS A 31 -7.60 2.90 9.92
CA HIS A 31 -7.92 2.76 8.50
C HIS A 31 -8.21 1.31 8.07
N LYS A 32 -8.13 0.36 9.01
CA LYS A 32 -8.32 -1.06 8.74
C LYS A 32 -9.68 -1.37 8.12
N VAL A 33 -10.74 -0.67 8.51
CA VAL A 33 -12.08 -0.90 7.93
C VAL A 33 -12.14 -0.40 6.47
N GLU A 34 -11.63 0.81 6.23
CA GLU A 34 -11.65 1.46 4.92
C GLU A 34 -10.82 0.71 3.88
N ARG A 35 -9.66 0.15 4.27
CA ARG A 35 -8.81 -0.68 3.41
C ARG A 35 -9.51 -1.93 2.87
N HIS A 36 -10.42 -2.51 3.67
CA HIS A 36 -11.16 -3.71 3.28
C HIS A 36 -12.49 -3.39 2.61
N ASP A 37 -12.83 -2.10 2.45
CA ASP A 37 -13.98 -1.68 1.68
C ASP A 37 -13.68 -1.84 0.18
N ILE A 38 -14.14 -2.95 -0.37
CA ILE A 38 -13.99 -3.27 -1.80
C ILE A 38 -14.61 -2.21 -2.71
N THR A 39 -15.59 -1.44 -2.23
CA THR A 39 -16.23 -0.39 -3.04
C THR A 39 -15.25 0.76 -3.33
N ARG A 40 -14.20 0.90 -2.52
CA ARG A 40 -13.16 1.93 -2.65
C ARG A 40 -11.89 1.44 -3.34
N VAL A 41 -11.85 0.18 -3.80
CA VAL A 41 -10.64 -0.39 -4.43
C VAL A 41 -10.15 0.42 -5.64
N LEU A 42 -11.07 1.00 -6.43
CA LEU A 42 -10.73 1.85 -7.58
C LEU A 42 -10.20 3.22 -7.17
N GLU A 43 -10.67 3.76 -6.04
CA GLU A 43 -10.17 5.01 -5.47
C GLU A 43 -8.72 4.83 -5.02
N PHE A 44 -8.45 3.76 -4.27
CA PHE A 44 -7.10 3.42 -3.85
C PHE A 44 -6.20 3.18 -5.07
N SER A 45 -6.64 2.36 -6.02
CA SER A 45 -5.87 2.09 -7.26
C SER A 45 -5.46 3.38 -8.00
N ARG A 46 -6.33 4.39 -8.05
CA ARG A 46 -6.00 5.71 -8.62
C ARG A 46 -4.95 6.44 -7.82
N MET A 47 -5.09 6.51 -6.49
CA MET A 47 -4.10 7.12 -5.60
C MET A 47 -2.72 6.49 -5.79
N PHE A 48 -2.64 5.16 -5.89
CA PHE A 48 -1.40 4.45 -6.15
C PHE A 48 -0.78 4.84 -7.49
N LYS A 49 -1.58 4.87 -8.56
CA LYS A 49 -1.12 5.27 -9.89
C LYS A 49 -0.63 6.71 -9.94
N GLU A 50 -1.32 7.64 -9.30
CA GLU A 50 -0.93 9.05 -9.26
C GLU A 50 0.38 9.27 -8.49
N LYS A 51 0.55 8.54 -7.38
CA LYS A 51 1.70 8.73 -6.48
C LYS A 51 2.95 7.96 -6.90
N TYR A 52 2.77 6.79 -7.48
CA TYR A 52 3.86 5.86 -7.77
C TYR A 52 3.98 5.51 -9.26
N GLY A 53 3.13 6.07 -10.13
CA GLY A 53 3.09 5.74 -11.55
C GLY A 53 2.43 4.39 -11.83
N GLU A 54 2.36 4.00 -13.10
CA GLU A 54 1.97 2.64 -13.46
C GLU A 54 3.05 1.63 -13.02
N GLU A 55 2.63 0.41 -12.68
CA GLU A 55 3.52 -0.74 -12.50
C GLU A 55 3.89 -1.37 -13.84
#